data_AF-A0A8B9MA30-F1
#
_entry.id   AF-A0A8B9MA30-F1
#
_cell.length_a   1.000
_cell.length_b   1.000
_cell.length_c   1.000
_cell.angle_alpha   90.00
_cell.angle_beta   90.00
_cell.angle_gamma   90.00
#
_symmetry.space_group_name_H-M   'P 1'
#
loop_
_entity.id
_entity.type
_entity.pdbx_description
1 polymer ?
#
loop_
_entity_poly.entity_id
_entity_poly.type
_entity_poly.pdbx_seq_one_letter_code
_entity_poly.pdbx_strand_id
1 'polypeptide(L)'
;MGRGRLLGGCAWLLGGLALLQTLYLRALPPPRSPLPHRRPPPPRGVLDTSGTFRVYRDLLGPPPHWDPPELVLATHGTPGRVAGTLGGALGGLWGGPLSVAVFGVPEEGLGGLLAALGGPCRGLRARLRLHVVVGAAAPPPVVPPNPGPPTPGGCRGALRRLAAADPPSYTLGVPYPGNLLRNVAWAGAAEEERGGPSRNGGPGPPKTGGRFVLLLDADVVPSRGLREEFLRLLREGGAGLHPPKWGAGGAWGDPLVRGAAGVLGDPRTQKAPGGLGVLGVPSDPGVLNALEVPNRLGVPSVPGVPNTIGNGGVPHALEVPKVPNAFSDPGVPNALEDPDFLKDPKALEDPKPPGATTPSWDQVVFVLPAFEVRAGMRVPGTKAELLQLWGTGDARPFYGALCPRCQAPTGYERWWALPPTPHLRVAYEAPWRDPWEPFYVGPAHGVPPFDERFLQYGFNRISQACELHVAGFRFAVLDGAFVVHRGFKESGGFHGGREAELHRNRQLFRRFRAELRQRYPRSPRRC
;
A
#
# COMPACT_ATOMS: atom_id res chain seq x y z
N MET A 1 -88.78 22.55 -39.87
CA MET A 1 -88.08 23.09 -38.69
C MET A 1 -86.86 22.22 -38.39
N GLY A 2 -85.69 22.86 -38.21
CA GLY A 2 -84.55 22.39 -37.41
C GLY A 2 -83.65 21.26 -37.93
N ARG A 3 -82.54 21.61 -38.63
CA ARG A 3 -81.20 20.95 -38.55
C ARG A 3 -80.11 21.50 -39.50
N GLY A 4 -80.32 22.66 -40.14
CA GLY A 4 -79.34 23.26 -41.08
C GLY A 4 -78.33 24.27 -40.49
N ARG A 5 -78.27 24.48 -39.17
CA ARG A 5 -77.40 25.53 -38.56
C ARG A 5 -76.29 25.05 -37.62
N LEU A 6 -76.14 23.74 -37.37
CA LEU A 6 -75.09 23.22 -36.47
C LEU A 6 -73.78 22.80 -37.16
N LEU A 7 -73.78 22.57 -38.49
CA LEU A 7 -72.58 22.11 -39.20
C LEU A 7 -71.62 23.25 -39.59
N GLY A 8 -72.12 24.49 -39.71
CA GLY A 8 -71.27 25.66 -39.99
C GLY A 8 -70.39 26.08 -38.81
N GLY A 9 -70.92 26.06 -37.58
CA GLY A 9 -70.20 26.52 -36.39
C GLY A 9 -68.98 25.66 -36.01
N CYS A 10 -69.06 24.34 -36.18
CA CYS A 10 -67.95 23.43 -35.89
C CYS A 10 -66.77 23.61 -36.85
N ALA A 11 -67.02 23.91 -38.13
CA ALA A 11 -65.95 24.10 -39.11
C ALA A 11 -65.12 25.36 -38.81
N TRP A 12 -65.76 26.46 -38.37
CA TRP A 12 -65.07 27.68 -37.96
C TRP A 12 -64.30 27.53 -36.64
N LEU A 13 -64.84 26.77 -35.68
CA LEU A 13 -64.15 26.46 -34.42
C LEU A 13 -62.91 25.58 -34.62
N LEU A 14 -63.01 24.55 -35.46
CA LEU A 14 -61.87 23.68 -35.79
C LEU A 14 -60.82 24.42 -36.62
N GLY A 15 -61.22 25.28 -37.55
CA GLY A 15 -60.30 26.14 -38.30
C GLY A 15 -59.59 27.15 -37.39
N GLY A 16 -60.30 27.75 -36.43
CA GLY A 16 -59.72 28.66 -35.45
C GLY A 16 -58.72 27.98 -34.51
N LEU A 17 -59.04 26.78 -34.02
CA LEU A 17 -58.15 25.96 -33.19
C LEU A 17 -56.89 25.54 -33.94
N ALA A 18 -57.01 25.14 -35.21
CA ALA A 18 -55.86 24.80 -36.05
C ALA A 18 -54.93 26.00 -36.28
N LEU A 19 -55.51 27.19 -36.50
CA LEU A 19 -54.73 28.43 -36.66
C LEU A 19 -54.01 28.82 -35.36
N LEU A 20 -54.71 28.74 -34.22
CA LEU A 20 -54.14 28.99 -32.88
C LEU A 20 -53.02 28.01 -32.55
N GLN A 21 -53.18 26.72 -32.86
CA GLN A 21 -52.14 25.71 -32.66
C GLN A 21 -50.92 25.97 -33.55
N THR A 22 -51.13 26.41 -34.80
CA THR A 22 -50.04 26.72 -35.72
C THR A 22 -49.28 27.98 -35.30
N LEU A 23 -49.99 29.01 -34.83
CA LEU A 23 -49.39 30.22 -34.28
C LEU A 23 -48.65 29.95 -32.97
N TYR A 24 -49.20 29.11 -32.08
CA TYR A 24 -48.55 28.68 -30.85
C TYR A 24 -47.25 27.92 -31.15
N LEU A 25 -47.25 26.97 -32.08
CA LEU A 25 -46.05 26.22 -32.46
C LEU A 25 -44.99 27.09 -33.15
N ARG A 26 -45.38 28.16 -33.86
CA ARG A 26 -44.45 29.14 -34.45
C ARG A 26 -43.92 30.16 -33.44
N ALA A 27 -44.65 30.43 -32.36
CA ALA A 27 -44.22 31.31 -31.28
C ALA A 27 -43.28 30.61 -30.28
N LEU A 28 -43.23 29.27 -30.29
CA LEU A 28 -42.23 28.52 -29.53
C LEU A 28 -40.84 28.78 -30.11
N PRO A 29 -39.86 29.20 -29.29
CA PRO A 29 -38.48 29.31 -29.75
C PRO A 29 -38.01 27.94 -30.26
N PRO A 30 -37.20 27.89 -31.33
CA PRO A 30 -36.67 26.63 -31.81
C PRO A 30 -35.97 25.90 -30.66
N PRO A 31 -36.08 24.57 -30.57
CA PRO A 31 -35.37 23.81 -29.55
C PRO A 31 -33.89 24.19 -29.66
N ARG A 32 -33.33 24.73 -28.58
CA ARG A 32 -31.91 25.05 -28.51
C ARG A 32 -31.18 23.77 -28.91
N SER A 33 -30.42 23.85 -30.01
CA SER A 33 -29.48 22.80 -30.36
C SER A 33 -28.69 22.47 -29.09
N PRO A 34 -28.50 21.18 -28.73
CA PRO A 34 -27.58 20.87 -27.65
C PRO A 34 -26.29 21.61 -27.97
N LEU A 35 -25.85 22.51 -27.09
CA LEU A 35 -24.52 23.07 -27.19
C LEU A 35 -23.60 21.88 -27.46
N PRO A 36 -22.71 21.92 -28.47
CA PRO A 36 -21.74 20.85 -28.64
C PRO A 36 -21.11 20.65 -27.27
N HIS A 37 -21.24 19.45 -26.70
CA HIS A 37 -20.58 19.12 -25.44
C HIS A 37 -19.11 19.44 -25.68
N ARG A 38 -18.67 20.63 -25.26
CA ARG A 38 -17.27 21.01 -25.27
C ARG A 38 -16.66 19.97 -24.34
N ARG A 39 -15.94 19.01 -24.93
CA ARG A 39 -15.13 18.09 -24.15
C ARG A 39 -14.34 18.98 -23.19
N PRO A 40 -14.37 18.70 -21.87
CA PRO A 40 -13.54 19.46 -20.94
C PRO A 40 -12.13 19.48 -21.51
N PRO A 41 -11.42 20.63 -21.45
CA PRO A 41 -10.05 20.69 -21.94
C PRO A 41 -9.26 19.56 -21.27
N PRO A 42 -8.38 18.85 -22.02
CA PRO A 42 -7.58 17.80 -21.42
C PRO A 42 -6.86 18.36 -20.18
N PRO A 43 -6.71 17.56 -19.11
CA PRO A 43 -6.08 18.02 -17.87
C PRO A 43 -4.73 18.64 -18.21
N ARG A 44 -4.58 19.94 -17.95
CA ARG A 44 -3.31 20.64 -18.15
C ARG A 44 -2.32 20.09 -17.15
N GLY A 45 -1.26 19.45 -17.63
CA GLY A 45 -0.21 18.91 -16.77
C GLY A 45 0.49 20.02 -15.99
N VAL A 46 0.59 19.86 -14.68
CA VAL A 46 1.20 20.83 -13.75
C VAL A 46 2.62 20.40 -13.43
N LEU A 47 3.58 21.33 -13.44
CA LEU A 47 4.95 21.00 -13.04
C LEU A 47 5.03 20.75 -11.53
N ASP A 48 5.87 19.80 -11.13
CA ASP A 48 6.22 19.61 -9.73
C ASP A 48 7.06 20.78 -9.20
N THR A 49 7.34 20.78 -7.89
CA THR A 49 8.08 21.89 -7.25
C THR A 49 9.50 22.06 -7.80
N SER A 50 10.13 20.98 -8.28
CA SER A 50 11.45 21.05 -8.91
C SER A 50 11.42 21.51 -10.38
N GLY A 51 10.25 21.48 -11.03
CA GLY A 51 10.11 21.69 -12.47
C GLY A 51 10.61 20.53 -13.33
N THR A 52 11.06 19.42 -12.72
CA THR A 52 11.62 18.25 -13.43
C THR A 52 10.53 17.36 -14.02
N PHE A 53 9.39 17.28 -13.35
CA PHE A 53 8.29 16.39 -13.69
C PHE A 53 7.00 17.16 -13.93
N ARG A 54 6.16 16.60 -14.81
CA ARG A 54 4.83 17.11 -15.09
C ARG A 54 3.79 16.08 -14.67
N VAL A 55 2.85 16.51 -13.85
CA VAL A 55 1.78 15.72 -13.26
C VAL A 55 0.47 15.96 -14.00
N TYR A 56 -0.10 14.90 -14.55
CA TYR A 56 -1.43 14.87 -15.14
C TYR A 56 -2.37 14.12 -14.19
N ARG A 57 -3.37 14.81 -13.64
CA ARG A 57 -4.34 14.21 -12.73
C ARG A 57 -5.61 13.78 -13.46
N ASP A 58 -6.24 12.72 -12.95
CA ASP A 58 -7.54 12.21 -13.40
C ASP A 58 -7.64 12.02 -14.92
N LEU A 59 -6.61 11.36 -15.47
CA LEU A 59 -6.47 11.18 -16.92
C LEU A 59 -7.61 10.33 -17.52
N LEU A 60 -8.30 9.56 -16.68
CA LEU A 60 -9.48 8.77 -17.03
C LEU A 60 -10.79 9.58 -16.97
N GLY A 61 -10.73 10.91 -16.94
CA GLY A 61 -11.91 11.77 -16.93
C GLY A 61 -12.37 12.11 -15.51
N PRO A 62 -13.62 12.62 -15.34
CA PRO A 62 -14.13 13.05 -14.06
C PRO A 62 -13.96 11.95 -13.00
N PRO A 63 -13.40 12.29 -11.83
CA PRO A 63 -13.12 11.29 -10.82
C PRO A 63 -14.42 10.66 -10.29
N PRO A 64 -14.42 9.35 -9.97
CA PRO A 64 -15.56 8.73 -9.31
C PRO A 64 -15.76 9.32 -7.90
N HIS A 65 -17.03 9.38 -7.48
CA HIS A 65 -17.41 9.70 -6.11
C HIS A 65 -17.34 8.46 -5.24
N TRP A 66 -16.74 8.59 -4.05
CA TRP A 66 -16.68 7.54 -3.03
C TRP A 66 -17.19 8.10 -1.70
N ASP A 67 -18.32 7.57 -1.25
CA ASP A 67 -18.98 7.99 -0.01
C ASP A 67 -18.14 7.59 1.22
N PRO A 68 -17.87 8.52 2.15
CA PRO A 68 -17.17 8.17 3.37
C PRO A 68 -18.13 7.56 4.43
N PRO A 69 -17.62 6.78 5.42
CA PRO A 69 -16.23 6.42 5.62
C PRO A 69 -15.71 5.50 4.51
N GLU A 70 -14.52 5.81 4.02
CA GLU A 70 -13.90 5.06 2.93
C GLU A 70 -12.40 4.87 3.19
N LEU A 71 -11.87 3.72 2.78
CA LEU A 71 -10.46 3.42 2.73
C LEU A 71 -10.05 3.26 1.27
N VAL A 72 -9.24 4.20 0.80
CA VAL A 72 -8.73 4.22 -0.58
C VAL A 72 -7.31 3.64 -0.61
N LEU A 73 -7.05 2.71 -1.52
CA LEU A 73 -5.69 2.23 -1.78
C LEU A 73 -5.00 3.21 -2.72
N ALA A 74 -4.02 3.95 -2.18
CA ALA A 74 -3.08 4.73 -2.96
C ALA A 74 -1.87 3.85 -3.33
N THR A 75 -1.47 3.86 -4.59
CA THR A 75 -0.28 3.13 -5.03
C THR A 75 0.40 3.83 -6.20
N HIS A 76 1.65 3.45 -6.46
CA HIS A 76 2.42 4.00 -7.56
C HIS A 76 3.40 2.99 -8.15
N GLY A 77 3.81 3.24 -9.38
CA GLY A 77 4.74 2.36 -10.07
C GLY A 77 5.06 2.83 -11.48
N THR A 78 5.97 2.11 -12.12
CA THR A 78 6.05 2.00 -13.58
C THR A 78 4.74 1.41 -14.14
N PRO A 79 4.48 1.55 -15.45
CA PRO A 79 3.22 1.10 -16.04
C PRO A 79 2.94 -0.39 -15.82
N GLY A 80 3.95 -1.25 -15.91
CA GLY A 80 3.77 -2.68 -15.72
C GLY A 80 3.64 -3.09 -14.25
N ARG A 81 4.35 -2.45 -13.30
CA ARG A 81 4.09 -2.63 -11.86
C ARG A 81 2.65 -2.29 -11.50
N VAL A 82 2.16 -1.14 -11.98
CA VAL A 82 0.76 -0.73 -11.79
C VAL A 82 -0.19 -1.74 -12.43
N ALA A 83 0.13 -2.24 -13.63
CA ALA A 83 -0.67 -3.28 -14.26
C ALA A 83 -0.76 -4.54 -13.39
N GLY A 84 0.34 -4.93 -12.75
CA GLY A 84 0.39 -6.01 -11.77
C GLY A 84 -0.55 -5.78 -10.58
N THR A 85 -0.52 -4.59 -9.99
CA THR A 85 -1.42 -4.21 -8.88
C THR A 85 -2.89 -4.22 -9.30
N LEU A 86 -3.22 -3.66 -10.47
CA LEU A 86 -4.58 -3.69 -11.02
C LEU A 86 -5.05 -5.13 -11.29
N GLY A 87 -4.15 -5.99 -11.79
CA GLY A 87 -4.41 -7.41 -11.96
C GLY A 87 -4.71 -8.12 -10.64
N GLY A 88 -3.97 -7.80 -9.58
CA GLY A 88 -4.21 -8.26 -8.21
C GLY A 88 -5.56 -7.78 -7.65
N ALA A 89 -5.92 -6.52 -7.88
CA ALA A 89 -7.21 -5.97 -7.49
C ALA A 89 -8.38 -6.67 -8.20
N LEU A 90 -8.23 -7.07 -9.47
CA LEU A 90 -9.19 -7.94 -10.15
C LEU A 90 -9.21 -9.35 -9.56
N GLY A 91 -8.08 -9.84 -9.03
CA GLY A 91 -7.95 -11.12 -8.34
C GLY A 91 -8.62 -11.19 -6.96
N GLY A 92 -9.34 -10.16 -6.53
CA GLY A 92 -10.03 -10.14 -5.23
C GLY A 92 -9.16 -9.75 -4.04
N LEU A 93 -7.93 -9.27 -4.27
CA LEU A 93 -7.08 -8.73 -3.20
C LEU A 93 -7.54 -7.36 -2.71
N TRP A 94 -8.16 -6.57 -3.59
CA TRP A 94 -8.69 -5.25 -3.26
C TRP A 94 -10.00 -4.97 -4.00
N GLY A 95 -11.09 -4.83 -3.24
CA GLY A 95 -12.43 -4.54 -3.77
C GLY A 95 -12.72 -3.05 -3.93
N GLY A 96 -12.06 -2.19 -3.17
CA GLY A 96 -12.42 -0.78 -3.01
C GLY A 96 -11.81 0.18 -4.04
N PRO A 97 -11.97 1.49 -3.76
CA PRO A 97 -11.33 2.58 -4.48
C PRO A 97 -9.82 2.49 -4.60
N LEU A 98 -9.31 2.96 -5.73
CA LEU A 98 -7.90 2.99 -6.10
C LEU A 98 -7.51 4.38 -6.59
N SER A 99 -6.45 4.95 -6.02
CA SER A 99 -5.77 6.14 -6.54
C SER A 99 -4.36 5.76 -6.96
N VAL A 100 -4.06 5.88 -8.26
CA VAL A 100 -2.84 5.32 -8.83
C VAL A 100 -2.03 6.41 -9.52
N ALA A 101 -0.77 6.57 -9.11
CA ALA A 101 0.21 7.42 -9.80
C ALA A 101 1.17 6.57 -10.64
N VAL A 102 1.15 6.74 -11.96
CA VAL A 102 2.02 6.03 -12.89
C VAL A 102 3.19 6.92 -13.27
N PHE A 103 4.41 6.43 -13.10
CA PHE A 103 5.57 7.02 -13.75
C PHE A 103 5.56 6.61 -15.22
N GLY A 104 5.53 7.59 -16.13
CA GLY A 104 5.31 7.35 -17.56
C GLY A 104 6.46 6.71 -18.33
N VAL A 105 7.37 6.01 -17.64
CA VAL A 105 8.53 5.34 -18.22
C VAL A 105 8.47 3.83 -17.89
N PRO A 106 8.65 2.93 -18.87
CA PRO A 106 8.86 3.22 -20.30
C PRO A 106 7.58 3.72 -20.99
N GLU A 107 7.74 4.55 -22.02
CA GLU A 107 6.62 5.17 -22.75
C GLU A 107 5.72 4.13 -23.43
N GLU A 108 6.30 3.05 -23.98
CA GLU A 108 5.53 1.94 -24.56
C GLU A 108 4.63 1.28 -23.52
N GLY A 109 5.16 1.05 -22.31
CA GLY A 109 4.39 0.50 -21.19
C GLY A 109 3.24 1.43 -20.79
N LEU A 110 3.47 2.75 -20.79
CA LEU A 110 2.43 3.73 -20.51
C LEU A 110 1.34 3.68 -21.57
N GLY A 111 1.70 3.69 -22.85
CA GLY A 111 0.75 3.56 -23.96
C GLY A 111 -0.10 2.30 -23.86
N GLY A 112 0.54 1.16 -23.56
CA GLY A 112 -0.15 -0.11 -23.35
C GLY A 112 -1.11 -0.11 -22.15
N LEU A 113 -0.73 0.50 -21.03
CA LEU A 113 -1.59 0.66 -19.86
C LEU A 113 -2.81 1.55 -20.16
N LEU A 114 -2.60 2.68 -20.83
CA LEU A 114 -3.69 3.59 -21.21
C LEU A 114 -4.64 2.94 -22.23
N ALA A 115 -4.12 2.18 -23.19
CA ALA A 115 -4.93 1.40 -24.13
C ALA A 115 -5.75 0.31 -23.40
N ALA A 116 -5.16 -0.40 -22.45
CA ALA A 116 -5.87 -1.37 -21.63
C ALA A 116 -7.03 -0.70 -20.85
N LEU A 117 -6.79 0.44 -20.20
CA LEU A 117 -7.80 1.17 -19.42
C LEU A 117 -8.86 1.89 -20.28
N GLY A 118 -8.51 2.25 -21.52
CA GLY A 118 -9.46 2.75 -22.53
C GLY A 118 -10.34 1.64 -23.13
N GLY A 119 -9.84 0.40 -23.15
CA GLY A 119 -10.49 -0.74 -23.79
C GLY A 119 -10.88 -1.85 -22.82
N PRO A 120 -10.17 -3.00 -22.82
CA PRO A 120 -10.59 -4.21 -22.12
C PRO A 120 -10.77 -4.03 -20.60
N CYS A 121 -10.07 -3.07 -19.99
CA CYS A 121 -10.13 -2.77 -18.56
C CYS A 121 -11.02 -1.56 -18.21
N ARG A 122 -11.88 -1.10 -19.13
CA ARG A 122 -12.75 0.07 -18.90
C ARG A 122 -13.61 -0.06 -17.64
N GLY A 123 -14.03 -1.27 -17.27
CA GLY A 123 -14.80 -1.53 -16.04
C GLY A 123 -14.09 -1.16 -14.74
N LEU A 124 -12.75 -1.05 -14.73
CA LEU A 124 -12.00 -0.60 -13.55
C LEU A 124 -12.18 0.90 -13.26
N ARG A 125 -12.57 1.70 -14.26
CA ARG A 125 -12.64 3.18 -14.15
C ARG A 125 -13.63 3.66 -13.10
N ALA A 126 -14.67 2.89 -12.79
CA ALA A 126 -15.66 3.24 -11.76
C ALA A 126 -15.04 3.35 -10.35
N ARG A 127 -13.90 2.70 -10.12
CA ARG A 127 -13.20 2.68 -8.83
C ARG A 127 -11.75 3.13 -8.90
N LEU A 128 -11.32 3.69 -10.04
CA LEU A 128 -9.92 4.02 -10.30
C LEU A 128 -9.76 5.49 -10.68
N ARG A 129 -8.96 6.21 -9.90
CA ARG A 129 -8.33 7.46 -10.32
C ARG A 129 -6.93 7.16 -10.82
N LEU A 130 -6.60 7.67 -12.01
CA LEU A 130 -5.30 7.49 -12.64
C LEU A 130 -4.64 8.84 -12.84
N HIS A 131 -3.46 8.98 -12.27
CA HIS A 131 -2.57 10.12 -12.42
C HIS A 131 -1.30 9.64 -13.12
N VAL A 132 -0.73 10.49 -13.97
CA VAL A 132 0.48 10.18 -14.73
C VAL A 132 1.52 11.26 -14.46
N VAL A 133 2.73 10.83 -14.12
CA VAL A 133 3.90 11.69 -13.92
C VAL A 133 4.92 11.36 -14.99
N VAL A 134 5.29 12.35 -15.78
CA VAL A 134 6.29 12.23 -16.86
C VAL A 134 7.36 13.31 -16.69
N GLY A 135 8.48 13.21 -17.40
CA GLY A 135 9.46 14.31 -17.47
C GLY A 135 8.81 15.59 -18.01
N ALA A 136 9.28 16.76 -17.56
CA ALA A 136 8.67 18.05 -17.89
C ALA A 136 8.52 18.35 -19.39
N ALA A 137 9.45 17.81 -20.20
CA ALA A 137 9.50 17.93 -21.65
C ALA A 137 8.76 16.81 -22.41
N ALA A 138 8.30 15.76 -21.71
CA ALA A 138 7.59 14.66 -22.35
C ALA A 138 6.22 15.12 -22.87
N PRO A 139 5.74 14.53 -23.98
CA PRO A 139 4.43 14.87 -24.52
C PRO A 139 3.30 14.51 -23.54
N PRO A 140 2.15 15.22 -23.58
CA PRO A 140 1.00 14.86 -22.78
C PRO A 140 0.53 13.42 -23.05
N PRO A 141 0.24 12.63 -22.00
CA PRO A 141 -0.27 11.29 -22.19
C PRO A 141 -1.69 11.34 -22.77
N VAL A 142 -1.96 10.46 -23.73
CA VAL A 142 -3.26 10.38 -24.42
C VAL A 142 -3.91 9.04 -24.13
N VAL A 143 -5.17 9.08 -23.68
CA VAL A 143 -6.00 7.87 -23.57
C VAL A 143 -6.63 7.59 -24.94
N PRO A 144 -6.33 6.45 -25.59
CA PRO A 144 -6.89 6.13 -26.89
C PRO A 144 -8.43 6.09 -26.84
N PRO A 145 -9.13 6.70 -27.82
CA PRO A 145 -10.59 6.75 -27.82
C PRO A 145 -11.25 5.40 -28.11
N ASN A 146 -10.56 4.51 -28.84
CA ASN A 146 -11.05 3.18 -29.18
C ASN A 146 -10.17 2.10 -28.54
N PRO A 147 -10.77 1.02 -28.01
CA PRO A 147 -10.03 -0.19 -27.75
C PRO A 147 -9.34 -0.59 -29.05
N GLY A 148 -8.02 -0.79 -29.03
CA GLY A 148 -7.35 -1.48 -30.12
C GLY A 148 -7.94 -2.89 -30.33
N PRO A 149 -7.34 -3.72 -31.20
CA PRO A 149 -7.84 -5.07 -31.45
C PRO A 149 -8.03 -5.86 -30.14
N PRO A 150 -9.02 -6.77 -30.08
CA PRO A 150 -9.31 -7.57 -28.90
C PRO A 150 -8.05 -8.26 -28.39
N THR A 151 -7.70 -7.98 -27.13
CA THR A 151 -6.53 -8.58 -26.50
C THR A 151 -6.85 -9.98 -25.97
N PRO A 152 -6.02 -11.00 -26.27
CA PRO A 152 -6.19 -12.34 -25.70
C PRO A 152 -6.25 -12.30 -24.16
N GLY A 153 -7.24 -12.97 -23.58
CA GLY A 153 -7.46 -13.02 -22.13
C GLY A 153 -8.11 -11.77 -21.51
N GLY A 154 -8.67 -10.86 -22.33
CA GLY A 154 -9.39 -9.67 -21.85
C GLY A 154 -8.53 -8.76 -20.97
N CYS A 155 -9.16 -8.09 -19.98
CA CYS A 155 -8.45 -7.17 -19.09
C CYS A 155 -7.31 -7.85 -18.32
N ARG A 156 -7.56 -9.03 -17.73
CA ARG A 156 -6.55 -9.78 -16.97
C ARG A 156 -5.35 -10.14 -17.85
N GLY A 157 -5.61 -10.58 -19.08
CA GLY A 157 -4.57 -10.91 -20.05
C GLY A 157 -3.73 -9.70 -20.44
N ALA A 158 -4.37 -8.55 -20.68
CA ALA A 158 -3.68 -7.29 -20.99
C ALA A 158 -2.77 -6.83 -19.83
N LEU A 159 -3.29 -6.78 -18.61
CA LEU A 159 -2.53 -6.37 -17.43
C LEU A 159 -1.37 -7.32 -17.12
N ARG A 160 -1.58 -8.64 -17.28
CA ARG A 160 -0.52 -9.65 -17.07
C ARG A 160 0.64 -9.47 -18.06
N ARG A 161 0.37 -9.19 -19.33
CA ARG A 161 1.42 -8.94 -20.33
C ARG A 161 2.21 -7.67 -20.02
N LEU A 162 1.51 -6.59 -19.66
CA LEU A 162 2.16 -5.35 -19.23
C LEU A 162 3.05 -5.56 -18.01
N ALA A 163 2.56 -6.29 -17.00
CA ALA A 163 3.34 -6.61 -15.80
C ALA A 163 4.57 -7.47 -16.09
N ALA A 164 4.46 -8.40 -17.04
CA ALA A 164 5.59 -9.26 -17.45
C ALA A 164 6.66 -8.53 -18.27
N ALA A 165 6.27 -7.48 -19.00
CA ALA A 165 7.18 -6.67 -19.81
C ALA A 165 7.84 -5.52 -19.03
N ASP A 166 7.51 -5.36 -17.74
CA ASP A 166 7.97 -4.19 -16.97
C ASP A 166 9.45 -4.28 -16.63
N PRO A 167 10.27 -3.30 -17.03
CA PRO A 167 11.66 -3.26 -16.60
C PRO A 167 11.74 -2.90 -15.10
N PRO A 168 12.78 -3.35 -14.39
CA PRO A 168 13.04 -2.86 -13.05
C PRO A 168 13.23 -1.33 -13.02
N SER A 169 12.71 -0.66 -11.99
CA SER A 169 12.70 0.82 -11.94
C SER A 169 14.08 1.48 -11.97
N TYR A 170 15.14 0.76 -11.61
CA TYR A 170 16.52 1.27 -11.65
C TYR A 170 17.18 1.14 -13.04
N THR A 171 16.59 0.37 -13.97
CA THR A 171 17.09 0.25 -15.35
C THR A 171 16.44 1.27 -16.29
N LEU A 172 15.64 2.20 -15.77
CA LEU A 172 14.88 3.17 -16.58
C LEU A 172 15.75 4.29 -17.18
N GLY A 173 17.02 4.41 -16.78
CA GLY A 173 17.92 5.48 -17.25
C GLY A 173 17.56 6.89 -16.76
N VAL A 174 16.52 7.03 -15.94
CA VAL A 174 16.06 8.29 -15.34
C VAL A 174 15.76 8.12 -13.85
N PRO A 175 15.91 9.19 -13.04
CA PRO A 175 15.51 9.14 -11.65
C PRO A 175 14.00 8.90 -11.46
N TYR A 176 13.64 7.69 -11.02
CA TYR A 176 12.35 7.32 -10.44
C TYR A 176 11.90 8.18 -9.23
N PRO A 177 10.88 9.05 -9.39
CA PRO A 177 10.47 10.02 -8.38
C PRO A 177 9.46 9.42 -7.39
N GLY A 178 9.91 8.45 -6.59
CA GLY A 178 9.04 7.65 -5.71
C GLY A 178 8.16 8.49 -4.76
N ASN A 179 8.74 9.49 -4.10
CA ASN A 179 8.00 10.32 -3.14
C ASN A 179 7.00 11.27 -3.81
N LEU A 180 7.32 11.85 -4.97
CA LEU A 180 6.35 12.61 -5.78
C LEU A 180 5.16 11.72 -6.17
N LEU A 181 5.42 10.50 -6.63
CA LEU A 181 4.35 9.57 -7.01
C LEU A 181 3.47 9.19 -5.81
N ARG A 182 4.06 8.99 -4.63
CA ARG A 182 3.30 8.77 -3.37
C ARG A 182 2.40 9.96 -3.05
N ASN A 183 2.92 11.18 -3.14
CA ASN A 183 2.15 12.40 -2.90
C ASN A 183 1.00 12.55 -3.91
N VAL A 184 1.25 12.28 -5.19
CA VAL A 184 0.22 12.35 -6.24
C VAL A 184 -0.89 11.32 -5.99
N ALA A 185 -0.52 10.07 -5.69
CA ALA A 185 -1.49 9.01 -5.39
C ALA A 185 -2.27 9.31 -4.10
N TRP A 186 -1.61 9.78 -3.05
CA TRP A 186 -2.24 10.17 -1.79
C TRP A 186 -3.23 11.32 -1.99
N ALA A 187 -2.84 12.36 -2.72
CA ALA A 187 -3.70 13.51 -3.02
C ALA A 187 -4.96 13.08 -3.77
N GLY A 188 -4.82 12.24 -4.81
CA GLY A 188 -5.97 11.70 -5.54
C GLY A 188 -6.92 10.85 -4.68
N ALA A 189 -6.38 10.19 -3.65
CA ALA A 189 -7.17 9.43 -2.68
C ALA A 189 -7.87 10.33 -1.64
N ALA A 190 -7.22 11.44 -1.29
CA ALA A 190 -7.69 12.37 -0.28
C ALA A 190 -8.70 13.41 -0.82
N GLU A 191 -8.73 13.68 -2.12
CA GLU A 191 -9.61 14.71 -2.69
C GLU A 191 -11.11 14.44 -2.43
N GLU A 192 -11.71 15.31 -1.61
CA GLU A 192 -13.14 15.58 -1.60
C GLU A 192 -13.50 16.46 -2.80
N GLU A 193 -14.64 16.20 -3.44
CA GLU A 193 -15.15 17.10 -4.46
C GLU A 193 -15.22 18.51 -3.84
N ARG A 194 -14.77 19.54 -4.57
CA ARG A 194 -14.91 20.94 -4.15
C ARG A 194 -16.39 21.31 -4.09
N GLY A 195 -17.08 20.91 -3.01
CA GLY A 195 -18.13 21.73 -2.44
C GLY A 195 -17.52 23.07 -2.07
N GLY A 196 -18.22 24.16 -2.38
CA GLY A 196 -17.71 25.54 -2.26
C GLY A 196 -17.09 25.89 -0.90
N PRO A 197 -16.38 27.02 -0.81
CA PRO A 197 -15.57 27.37 0.35
C PRO A 197 -16.40 27.33 1.64
N SER A 198 -16.04 26.43 2.55
CA SER A 198 -16.49 26.49 3.94
C SER A 198 -15.99 27.80 4.53
N ARG A 199 -16.90 28.75 4.76
CA ARG A 199 -16.56 30.12 5.10
C ARG A 199 -16.07 30.32 6.52
N ASN A 200 -16.11 29.31 7.39
CA ASN A 200 -15.62 29.43 8.77
C ASN A 200 -15.33 28.02 9.33
N GLY A 201 -14.07 27.74 9.65
CA GLY A 201 -13.69 26.57 10.42
C GLY A 201 -12.27 26.14 10.12
N GLY A 202 -11.37 26.29 11.09
CA GLY A 202 -10.08 25.58 11.08
C GLY A 202 -10.28 24.06 11.03
N PRO A 203 -9.19 23.27 10.94
CA PRO A 203 -9.29 21.82 10.87
C PRO A 203 -10.02 21.30 12.10
N GLY A 204 -11.29 20.92 11.93
CA GLY A 204 -12.03 20.17 12.93
C GLY A 204 -11.54 18.72 12.94
N PRO A 205 -11.72 17.99 14.05
CA PRO A 205 -11.32 16.58 14.12
C PRO A 205 -12.00 15.76 13.03
N PRO A 206 -11.42 14.62 12.58
CA PRO A 206 -11.99 13.82 11.53
C PRO A 206 -13.27 13.27 12.14
N LYS A 207 -14.40 13.67 11.58
CA LYS A 207 -15.67 13.03 11.91
C LYS A 207 -15.45 11.53 11.64
N THR A 208 -16.00 10.66 12.47
CA THR A 208 -15.98 9.19 12.33
C THR A 208 -16.58 8.65 11.01
N GLY A 209 -16.83 9.53 10.03
CA GLY A 209 -17.11 9.27 8.62
C GLY A 209 -16.18 10.03 7.68
N GLY A 210 -14.87 10.04 7.94
CA GLY A 210 -13.84 10.63 7.06
C GLY A 210 -13.19 9.60 6.12
N ARG A 211 -12.36 10.07 5.18
CA ARG A 211 -11.57 9.20 4.29
C ARG A 211 -10.21 8.83 4.90
N PHE A 212 -9.79 7.61 4.63
CA PHE A 212 -8.47 7.08 5.00
C PHE A 212 -7.75 6.60 3.75
N VAL A 213 -6.42 6.66 3.80
CA VAL A 213 -5.55 6.26 2.70
C VAL A 213 -4.61 5.16 3.17
N LEU A 214 -4.65 4.02 2.49
CA LEU A 214 -3.64 2.97 2.57
C LEU A 214 -2.65 3.19 1.43
N LEU A 215 -1.42 3.60 1.73
CA LEU A 215 -0.38 3.78 0.71
C LEU A 215 0.52 2.54 0.64
N LEU A 216 0.50 1.85 -0.50
CA LEU A 216 1.35 0.68 -0.76
C LEU A 216 2.21 0.88 -2.01
N ASP A 217 3.45 0.40 -1.94
CA ASP A 217 4.27 0.18 -3.12
C ASP A 217 3.62 -0.90 -4.00
N ALA A 218 3.68 -0.76 -5.34
CA ALA A 218 2.94 -1.63 -6.26
C ALA A 218 3.28 -3.14 -6.16
N ASP A 219 4.45 -3.50 -5.62
CA ASP A 219 4.89 -4.88 -5.36
C ASP A 219 4.49 -5.42 -3.97
N VAL A 220 3.74 -4.64 -3.20
CA VAL A 220 3.23 -5.00 -1.87
C VAL A 220 1.71 -5.07 -1.91
N VAL A 221 1.16 -6.15 -1.36
CA VAL A 221 -0.29 -6.40 -1.35
C VAL A 221 -0.83 -6.50 0.08
N PRO A 222 -2.06 -6.01 0.32
CA PRO A 222 -2.70 -6.16 1.62
C PRO A 222 -3.22 -7.59 1.83
N SER A 223 -3.37 -8.00 3.09
CA SER A 223 -4.11 -9.19 3.48
C SER A 223 -5.58 -9.08 3.03
N ARG A 224 -6.22 -10.22 2.81
CA ARG A 224 -7.61 -10.26 2.32
C ARG A 224 -8.56 -9.63 3.35
N GLY A 225 -9.52 -8.84 2.88
CA GLY A 225 -10.57 -8.24 3.74
C GLY A 225 -10.12 -7.04 4.58
N LEU A 226 -8.88 -6.56 4.41
CA LEU A 226 -8.35 -5.42 5.18
C LEU A 226 -9.28 -4.21 5.11
N ARG A 227 -9.75 -3.85 3.91
CA ARG A 227 -10.64 -2.69 3.73
C ARG A 227 -11.96 -2.89 4.46
N GLU A 228 -12.62 -4.02 4.23
CA GLU A 228 -13.95 -4.30 4.78
C GLU A 228 -13.91 -4.28 6.31
N GLU A 229 -12.89 -4.89 6.90
CA GLU A 229 -12.69 -4.91 8.34
C GLU A 229 -12.29 -3.54 8.91
N PHE A 230 -11.48 -2.76 8.19
CA PHE A 230 -11.17 -1.38 8.58
C PHE A 230 -12.41 -0.49 8.58
N LEU A 231 -13.26 -0.61 7.56
CA LEU A 231 -14.51 0.14 7.50
C LEU A 231 -15.51 -0.32 8.57
N ARG A 232 -15.56 -1.62 8.88
CA ARG A 232 -16.35 -2.16 10.00
C ARG A 232 -15.89 -1.54 11.32
N LEU A 233 -14.58 -1.52 11.55
CA LEU A 233 -13.95 -0.94 12.72
C LEU A 233 -14.28 0.55 12.91
N LEU A 234 -14.35 1.33 11.81
CA LEU A 234 -14.82 2.73 11.84
C LEU A 234 -16.31 2.85 12.17
N ARG A 235 -17.17 2.01 11.55
CA ARG A 235 -18.63 2.03 11.75
C ARG A 235 -19.05 1.65 13.17
N GLU A 236 -18.32 0.76 13.81
CA GLU A 236 -18.54 0.35 15.22
C GLU A 236 -18.04 1.41 16.23
N GLY A 237 -17.96 2.68 15.81
CA GLY A 237 -17.52 3.79 16.63
C GLY A 237 -16.05 3.72 17.03
N GLY A 238 -15.22 2.92 16.34
CA GLY A 238 -13.85 2.68 16.75
C GLY A 238 -13.73 1.89 18.06
N ALA A 239 -14.74 1.12 18.47
CA ALA A 239 -14.69 0.32 19.70
C ALA A 239 -13.46 -0.62 19.77
N GLY A 240 -13.02 -1.18 18.63
CA GLY A 240 -11.77 -1.94 18.50
C GLY A 240 -10.51 -1.10 18.21
N LEU A 241 -10.66 0.21 18.00
CA LEU A 241 -9.56 1.19 17.94
C LEU A 241 -9.21 1.68 19.33
N HIS A 242 -10.16 1.67 20.27
CA HIS A 242 -9.91 1.92 21.67
C HIS A 242 -9.07 0.77 22.25
N PRO A 243 -7.85 1.04 22.71
CA PRO A 243 -7.05 0.05 23.42
C PRO A 243 -7.80 -0.39 24.68
N PRO A 244 -7.78 -1.68 25.06
CA PRO A 244 -8.13 -2.06 26.42
C PRO A 244 -7.21 -1.31 27.39
N LYS A 245 -7.76 -0.28 28.05
CA LYS A 245 -7.09 0.64 28.99
C LYS A 245 -5.66 1.01 28.59
N TRP A 246 -5.53 2.03 27.75
CA TRP A 246 -4.30 2.80 27.60
C TRP A 246 -3.84 3.28 28.98
N GLY A 247 -2.79 2.67 29.51
CA GLY A 247 -2.51 2.61 30.94
C GLY A 247 -2.47 3.95 31.64
N ALA A 248 -3.18 4.01 32.77
CA ALA A 248 -2.59 4.52 34.00
C ALA A 248 -1.19 3.92 34.16
N GLY A 249 -0.24 4.74 34.63
CA GLY A 249 1.12 4.31 34.92
C GLY A 249 1.12 3.00 35.71
N GLY A 250 1.54 1.93 35.06
CA GLY A 250 1.72 0.62 35.64
C GLY A 250 2.94 0.04 34.99
N ALA A 251 4.05 0.06 35.73
CA ALA A 251 5.23 -0.71 35.41
C ALA A 251 4.81 -2.17 35.26
N TRP A 252 4.66 -2.64 34.03
CA TRP A 252 4.66 -4.07 33.75
C TRP A 252 6.13 -4.45 33.71
N GLY A 253 6.59 -4.99 34.83
CA GLY A 253 7.96 -5.45 35.00
C GLY A 253 8.38 -6.40 33.89
N ASP A 254 9.63 -6.27 33.47
CA ASP A 254 10.36 -7.30 32.75
C ASP A 254 10.08 -8.67 33.38
N PRO A 255 9.62 -9.67 32.61
CA PRO A 255 9.83 -11.04 33.02
C PRO A 255 11.35 -11.25 32.97
N LEU A 256 11.96 -11.28 34.16
CA LEU A 256 13.33 -11.69 34.44
C LEU A 256 13.89 -12.61 33.35
N VAL A 257 14.72 -12.03 32.48
CA VAL A 257 15.76 -12.77 31.76
C VAL A 257 16.77 -13.19 32.82
N ARG A 258 16.51 -14.32 33.49
CA ARG A 258 17.58 -15.04 34.18
C ARG A 258 18.46 -15.64 33.10
N GLY A 259 19.72 -15.20 33.09
CA GLY A 259 20.66 -15.39 32.01
C GLY A 259 20.85 -16.83 31.58
N ALA A 260 21.00 -16.99 30.27
CA ALA A 260 21.88 -17.98 29.68
C ALA A 260 22.52 -17.32 28.47
N ALA A 261 23.80 -16.98 28.61
CA ALA A 261 24.64 -16.67 27.46
C ALA A 261 24.75 -17.92 26.58
N GLY A 262 24.61 -17.75 25.27
CA GLY A 262 25.14 -18.68 24.28
C GLY A 262 24.12 -19.45 23.45
N VAL A 263 24.43 -19.46 22.14
CA VAL A 263 24.01 -20.41 21.10
C VAL A 263 22.72 -20.08 20.34
N LEU A 264 22.92 -19.38 19.21
CA LEU A 264 22.09 -19.46 18.01
C LEU A 264 21.97 -20.94 17.57
N GLY A 265 20.74 -21.48 17.57
CA GLY A 265 20.45 -22.83 17.11
C GLY A 265 19.75 -22.84 15.75
N ASP A 266 20.43 -23.38 14.75
CA ASP A 266 19.96 -23.78 13.41
C ASP A 266 18.86 -24.86 13.50
N PRO A 267 17.68 -24.71 12.85
CA PRO A 267 16.62 -25.71 12.88
C PRO A 267 16.85 -26.79 11.81
N ARG A 268 17.91 -27.59 11.96
CA ARG A 268 18.05 -28.88 11.30
C ARG A 268 18.70 -29.88 12.24
N THR A 269 17.91 -30.44 13.14
CA THR A 269 18.07 -31.81 13.70
C THR A 269 17.02 -32.02 14.80
N GLN A 270 15.91 -32.68 14.48
CA GLN A 270 15.17 -33.43 15.49
C GLN A 270 14.98 -34.85 14.99
N LYS A 271 15.74 -35.75 15.63
CA LYS A 271 15.66 -37.19 15.49
C LYS A 271 14.55 -37.66 16.45
N ALA A 272 13.61 -38.45 15.93
CA ALA A 272 12.56 -39.08 16.73
C ALA A 272 13.14 -40.10 17.73
N PRO A 273 12.52 -40.28 18.92
CA PRO A 273 12.74 -41.45 19.74
C PRO A 273 11.59 -42.46 19.56
N GLY A 274 11.90 -43.68 19.10
CA GLY A 274 11.18 -44.90 19.48
C GLY A 274 11.89 -45.53 20.70
N GLY A 275 11.31 -46.37 21.52
CA GLY A 275 9.98 -46.98 21.62
C GLY A 275 10.01 -48.00 22.76
N LEU A 276 8.84 -48.49 23.20
CA LEU A 276 8.50 -49.88 23.57
C LEU A 276 7.33 -49.93 24.58
N GLY A 277 6.34 -50.75 24.24
CA GLY A 277 5.18 -51.10 25.07
C GLY A 277 4.17 -51.91 24.25
N VAL A 278 4.36 -53.23 24.23
CA VAL A 278 3.59 -54.25 23.49
C VAL A 278 2.20 -54.44 24.10
N LEU A 279 1.17 -54.71 23.27
CA LEU A 279 0.23 -55.86 23.36
C LEU A 279 -1.04 -55.64 22.49
N GLY A 280 -1.40 -56.64 21.66
CA GLY A 280 -2.79 -56.95 21.29
C GLY A 280 -3.25 -56.61 19.86
N VAL A 281 -3.24 -57.62 18.98
CA VAL A 281 -4.04 -57.77 17.72
C VAL A 281 -4.83 -59.08 17.96
N PRO A 282 -6.09 -59.33 17.50
CA PRO A 282 -6.49 -59.17 16.09
C PRO A 282 -7.97 -58.83 15.77
N SER A 283 -8.24 -58.48 14.49
CA SER A 283 -9.22 -59.12 13.55
C SER A 283 -9.74 -58.14 12.47
N ASP A 284 -9.14 -58.19 11.26
CA ASP A 284 -9.72 -58.40 9.91
C ASP A 284 -11.19 -57.99 9.53
N PRO A 285 -11.58 -57.96 8.23
CA PRO A 285 -11.02 -57.25 7.06
C PRO A 285 -12.14 -56.59 6.18
N GLY A 286 -11.80 -55.86 5.10
CA GLY A 286 -12.85 -55.28 4.24
C GLY A 286 -12.45 -54.58 2.94
N VAL A 287 -12.02 -55.36 1.95
CA VAL A 287 -12.36 -55.22 0.50
C VAL A 287 -11.84 -54.00 -0.29
N LEU A 288 -10.70 -54.24 -0.98
CA LEU A 288 -10.50 -54.38 -2.43
C LEU A 288 -10.87 -53.30 -3.47
N ASN A 289 -9.91 -53.20 -4.41
CA ASN A 289 -9.97 -52.93 -5.86
C ASN A 289 -9.86 -51.48 -6.34
N ALA A 290 -9.12 -51.14 -7.39
CA ALA A 290 -8.11 -51.84 -8.21
C ALA A 290 -7.50 -50.80 -9.19
N LEU A 291 -6.22 -51.00 -9.53
CA LEU A 291 -5.57 -50.99 -10.87
C LEU A 291 -6.20 -50.11 -11.98
N GLU A 292 -5.46 -49.34 -12.79
CA GLU A 292 -4.58 -49.86 -13.85
C GLU A 292 -3.79 -48.73 -14.57
N VAL A 293 -2.65 -49.11 -15.15
CA VAL A 293 -1.72 -48.37 -16.04
C VAL A 293 -1.74 -49.13 -17.38
N PRO A 294 -1.65 -48.54 -18.62
CA PRO A 294 -0.33 -48.41 -19.29
C PRO A 294 -0.14 -47.44 -20.49
N ASN A 295 1.17 -47.29 -20.84
CA ASN A 295 1.82 -47.10 -22.16
C ASN A 295 2.33 -45.72 -22.68
N ARG A 296 3.68 -45.57 -22.71
CA ARG A 296 4.64 -45.50 -23.85
C ARG A 296 4.22 -44.73 -25.14
N LEU A 297 4.97 -43.82 -25.79
CA LEU A 297 6.35 -43.82 -26.35
C LEU A 297 6.68 -42.42 -26.96
N GLY A 298 7.97 -42.03 -27.09
CA GLY A 298 8.45 -41.07 -28.11
C GLY A 298 9.57 -40.09 -27.72
N VAL A 299 10.80 -40.34 -28.19
CA VAL A 299 12.02 -39.48 -28.10
C VAL A 299 12.13 -38.58 -29.37
N PRO A 300 13.00 -37.55 -29.42
CA PRO A 300 14.32 -37.78 -30.06
C PRO A 300 15.56 -37.06 -29.44
N SER A 301 16.66 -37.82 -29.50
CA SER A 301 18.13 -37.62 -29.57
C SER A 301 18.79 -36.23 -29.72
N VAL A 302 19.80 -35.80 -28.91
CA VAL A 302 21.31 -36.03 -28.89
C VAL A 302 22.06 -34.89 -29.66
N PRO A 303 23.32 -34.38 -29.36
CA PRO A 303 24.54 -35.04 -28.82
C PRO A 303 25.47 -34.31 -27.78
N GLY A 304 26.19 -35.11 -26.96
CA GLY A 304 27.66 -35.26 -27.14
C GLY A 304 28.72 -34.67 -26.16
N VAL A 305 28.99 -35.32 -25.00
CA VAL A 305 30.32 -35.87 -24.51
C VAL A 305 31.49 -34.88 -24.17
N PRO A 306 32.51 -35.18 -23.28
CA PRO A 306 32.81 -36.37 -22.43
C PRO A 306 33.08 -36.16 -20.92
N ASN A 307 33.08 -37.31 -20.23
CA ASN A 307 33.54 -37.61 -18.86
C ASN A 307 35.05 -37.42 -18.64
N THR A 308 35.44 -37.14 -17.39
CA THR A 308 36.65 -37.72 -16.76
C THR A 308 36.38 -38.12 -15.30
N ILE A 309 37.06 -39.20 -14.90
CA ILE A 309 37.00 -39.96 -13.65
C ILE A 309 38.03 -39.39 -12.66
N GLY A 310 37.78 -39.46 -11.34
CA GLY A 310 38.86 -39.30 -10.35
C GLY A 310 38.40 -39.31 -8.90
N ASN A 311 38.64 -40.44 -8.22
CA ASN A 311 38.50 -40.63 -6.76
C ASN A 311 39.50 -39.77 -5.97
N GLY A 312 39.10 -39.41 -4.73
CA GLY A 312 40.00 -39.42 -3.58
C GLY A 312 40.36 -38.06 -2.96
N GLY A 313 40.23 -37.98 -1.63
CA GLY A 313 41.03 -37.09 -0.80
C GLY A 313 40.28 -35.99 -0.05
N VAL A 314 39.93 -36.26 1.20
CA VAL A 314 39.90 -35.21 2.25
C VAL A 314 41.35 -35.04 2.72
N PRO A 315 41.90 -33.82 2.76
CA PRO A 315 42.25 -33.28 4.08
C PRO A 315 42.10 -31.75 4.24
N HIS A 316 41.81 -31.39 5.49
CA HIS A 316 42.21 -30.20 6.24
C HIS A 316 41.84 -28.78 5.76
N ALA A 317 40.98 -28.17 6.58
CA ALA A 317 41.16 -26.88 7.23
C ALA A 317 41.90 -25.78 6.45
N LEU A 318 41.12 -24.88 5.87
CA LEU A 318 41.55 -23.52 5.57
C LEU A 318 40.58 -22.54 6.21
N GLU A 319 41.16 -21.65 7.01
CA GLU A 319 40.53 -20.58 7.76
C GLU A 319 39.65 -19.70 6.85
N VAL A 320 38.43 -19.44 7.31
CA VAL A 320 37.55 -18.44 6.67
C VAL A 320 37.99 -17.05 7.13
N PRO A 321 38.33 -16.12 6.22
CA PRO A 321 38.70 -14.76 6.61
C PRO A 321 37.53 -14.05 7.28
N LYS A 322 37.79 -13.44 8.45
CA LYS A 322 36.89 -12.48 9.08
C LYS A 322 36.68 -11.29 8.14
N VAL A 323 35.46 -11.16 7.61
CA VAL A 323 35.01 -9.94 6.92
C VAL A 323 34.53 -8.94 7.99
N PRO A 324 35.00 -7.68 8.04
CA PRO A 324 34.68 -6.76 9.14
C PRO A 324 33.25 -6.22 9.07
N ASN A 325 32.58 -6.19 10.22
CA ASN A 325 31.35 -5.44 10.48
C ASN A 325 31.55 -3.94 10.21
N ALA A 326 31.10 -3.45 9.06
CA ALA A 326 31.05 -2.02 8.77
C ALA A 326 29.68 -1.42 9.13
N PHE A 327 29.34 -1.43 10.42
CA PHE A 327 28.42 -0.47 11.04
C PHE A 327 28.84 -0.30 12.51
N SER A 328 29.97 0.36 12.69
CA SER A 328 30.39 0.94 13.97
C SER A 328 30.75 2.39 13.67
N ASP A 329 30.00 3.34 14.23
CA ASP A 329 30.32 4.75 14.19
C ASP A 329 30.95 5.11 15.55
N PRO A 330 32.28 5.34 15.63
CA PRO A 330 32.90 5.80 16.86
C PRO A 330 32.71 7.32 16.96
N GLY A 331 31.68 7.77 17.66
CA GLY A 331 31.46 9.23 17.78
C GLY A 331 30.24 9.74 18.53
N VAL A 332 29.53 8.91 19.31
CA VAL A 332 28.43 9.41 20.16
C VAL A 332 28.81 9.20 21.63
N PRO A 333 29.06 10.26 22.41
CA PRO A 333 29.20 10.14 23.84
C PRO A 333 27.89 9.64 24.45
N ASN A 334 27.98 8.60 25.27
CA ASN A 334 26.92 8.18 26.17
C ASN A 334 26.61 9.34 27.13
N ALA A 335 25.43 9.93 27.01
CA ALA A 335 24.93 10.87 28.00
C ALA A 335 24.07 10.12 29.01
N LEU A 336 24.72 9.52 29.99
CA LEU A 336 24.14 9.23 31.30
C LEU A 336 25.27 9.46 32.30
N GLU A 337 25.17 10.54 33.07
CA GLU A 337 25.62 10.69 34.47
C GLU A 337 25.54 12.17 34.86
N ASP A 338 24.42 12.56 35.47
CA ASP A 338 24.35 13.75 36.32
C ASP A 338 23.60 13.35 37.61
N PRO A 339 24.31 13.11 38.73
CA PRO A 339 23.73 12.61 39.95
C PRO A 339 23.51 13.76 40.95
N ASP A 340 22.52 14.63 40.74
CA ASP A 340 22.12 15.57 41.81
C ASP A 340 20.72 16.21 41.69
N PHE A 341 19.74 15.50 41.12
CA PHE A 341 18.35 15.97 41.07
C PHE A 341 17.45 15.28 42.10
N LEU A 342 17.84 15.33 43.38
CA LEU A 342 16.97 14.94 44.50
C LEU A 342 17.21 15.88 45.67
N LYS A 343 16.44 16.98 45.74
CA LYS A 343 16.12 17.75 46.96
C LYS A 343 15.08 18.84 46.64
N ASP A 344 13.79 18.46 46.64
CA ASP A 344 12.74 19.39 47.08
C ASP A 344 11.44 18.63 47.47
N PRO A 345 11.08 18.54 48.77
CA PRO A 345 9.99 17.67 49.24
C PRO A 345 8.59 18.31 49.19
N LYS A 346 8.29 19.21 48.24
CA LYS A 346 6.97 19.85 48.11
C LYS A 346 6.27 19.74 46.76
N ALA A 347 6.75 18.91 45.84
CA ALA A 347 6.05 18.62 44.58
C ALA A 347 5.10 17.41 44.70
N LEU A 348 4.17 17.44 45.65
CA LEU A 348 3.17 16.38 45.85
C LEU A 348 1.77 16.98 46.06
N GLU A 349 1.26 17.65 45.03
CA GLU A 349 -0.18 17.85 44.86
C GLU A 349 -0.54 17.57 43.40
N ASP A 350 -1.29 16.49 43.19
CA ASP A 350 -1.76 16.07 41.87
C ASP A 350 -2.77 17.08 41.31
N PRO A 351 -2.55 17.67 40.12
CA PRO A 351 -3.62 18.36 39.43
C PRO A 351 -4.61 17.33 38.88
N LYS A 352 -5.83 17.41 39.40
CA LYS A 352 -7.05 16.72 38.95
C LYS A 352 -7.09 16.54 37.43
N PRO A 353 -7.44 15.34 36.91
CA PRO A 353 -7.40 15.09 35.46
C PRO A 353 -8.42 15.97 34.74
N PRO A 354 -8.02 16.69 33.66
CA PRO A 354 -8.99 17.31 32.76
C PRO A 354 -9.84 16.20 32.13
N GLY A 355 -11.16 16.45 32.06
CA GLY A 355 -12.15 15.48 31.61
C GLY A 355 -11.74 14.74 30.34
N ALA A 356 -11.98 13.43 30.32
CA ALA A 356 -11.58 12.53 29.25
C ALA A 356 -12.16 12.96 27.89
N THR A 357 -11.41 13.78 27.15
CA THR A 357 -11.57 13.94 25.71
C THR A 357 -11.14 12.62 25.05
N THR A 358 -12.01 12.04 24.24
CA THR A 358 -11.65 10.91 23.37
C THR A 358 -10.36 11.24 22.60
N PRO A 359 -9.36 10.34 22.55
CA PRO A 359 -8.11 10.63 21.84
C PRO A 359 -8.45 10.90 20.37
N SER A 360 -8.09 12.09 19.86
CA SER A 360 -8.33 12.39 18.45
C SER A 360 -7.51 11.45 17.56
N TRP A 361 -8.17 10.91 16.53
CA TRP A 361 -7.56 10.12 15.47
C TRP A 361 -6.81 10.99 14.44
N ASP A 362 -6.90 12.33 14.55
CA ASP A 362 -6.19 13.30 13.67
C ASP A 362 -4.69 13.01 13.55
N GLN A 363 -4.09 12.51 14.63
CA GLN A 363 -2.67 12.29 14.76
C GLN A 363 -2.37 10.81 15.04
N VAL A 364 -3.09 9.90 14.40
CA VAL A 364 -2.83 8.46 14.46
C VAL A 364 -2.65 7.90 13.05
N VAL A 365 -1.58 7.15 12.86
CA VAL A 365 -1.43 6.25 11.70
C VAL A 365 -1.55 4.80 12.18
N PHE A 366 -2.29 4.00 11.42
CA PHE A 366 -2.51 2.59 11.73
C PHE A 366 -1.49 1.75 10.97
N VAL A 367 -0.48 1.27 11.68
CA VAL A 367 0.63 0.51 11.12
C VAL A 367 0.20 -0.92 10.82
N LEU A 368 0.52 -1.39 9.62
CA LEU A 368 0.33 -2.76 9.16
C LEU A 368 1.67 -3.50 9.25
N PRO A 369 1.76 -4.60 10.02
CA PRO A 369 2.95 -5.45 9.99
C PRO A 369 3.23 -5.94 8.57
N ALA A 370 4.49 -5.86 8.17
CA ALA A 370 4.92 -6.13 6.80
C ALA A 370 5.77 -7.39 6.71
N PHE A 371 5.51 -8.21 5.69
CA PHE A 371 6.18 -9.49 5.45
C PHE A 371 6.70 -9.61 4.03
N GLU A 372 7.69 -10.47 3.87
CA GLU A 372 8.07 -11.07 2.60
C GLU A 372 7.69 -12.54 2.64
N VAL A 373 7.16 -13.03 1.52
CA VAL A 373 6.83 -14.45 1.32
C VAL A 373 7.68 -14.99 0.18
N ARG A 374 8.19 -16.22 0.31
CA ARG A 374 9.06 -16.87 -0.68
C ARG A 374 8.41 -16.86 -2.07
N ALA A 375 9.21 -16.67 -3.11
CA ALA A 375 8.73 -16.69 -4.49
C ALA A 375 8.05 -18.04 -4.80
N GLY A 376 6.95 -18.01 -5.55
CA GLY A 376 6.13 -19.19 -5.88
C GLY A 376 5.06 -19.54 -4.83
N MET A 377 5.18 -19.05 -3.59
CA MET A 377 4.16 -19.24 -2.58
C MET A 377 2.95 -18.33 -2.83
N ARG A 378 1.77 -18.81 -2.44
CA ARG A 378 0.55 -18.01 -2.45
C ARG A 378 0.65 -16.95 -1.35
N VAL A 379 0.15 -15.74 -1.64
CA VAL A 379 0.05 -14.68 -0.63
C VAL A 379 -0.96 -15.14 0.43
N PRO A 380 -0.58 -15.18 1.72
CA PRO A 380 -1.49 -15.56 2.79
C PRO A 380 -2.60 -14.52 2.92
N GLY A 381 -3.84 -15.00 2.99
CA GLY A 381 -5.03 -14.18 3.19
C GLY A 381 -5.30 -13.86 4.65
N THR A 382 -4.86 -14.72 5.57
CA THR A 382 -5.13 -14.63 7.01
C THR A 382 -3.87 -14.72 7.85
N LYS A 383 -3.93 -14.26 9.11
CA LYS A 383 -2.81 -14.37 10.05
C LYS A 383 -2.44 -15.83 10.32
N ALA A 384 -3.43 -16.73 10.38
CA ALA A 384 -3.18 -18.16 10.56
C ALA A 384 -2.36 -18.75 9.41
N GLU A 385 -2.72 -18.45 8.17
CA GLU A 385 -1.95 -18.85 6.97
C GLU A 385 -0.54 -18.25 6.98
N LEU A 386 -0.39 -16.98 7.37
CA LEU A 386 0.91 -16.34 7.49
C LEU A 386 1.80 -17.02 8.54
N LEU A 387 1.24 -17.40 9.69
CA LEU A 387 1.97 -18.11 10.75
C LEU A 387 2.39 -19.52 10.33
N GLN A 388 1.59 -20.19 9.48
CA GLN A 388 1.98 -21.47 8.88
C GLN A 388 3.21 -21.28 7.97
N LEU A 389 3.19 -20.28 7.08
CA LEU A 389 4.33 -19.97 6.21
C LEU A 389 5.56 -19.53 7.02
N TRP A 390 5.37 -18.82 8.13
CA TRP A 390 6.46 -18.48 9.04
C TRP A 390 7.08 -19.75 9.65
N GLY A 391 6.26 -20.68 10.13
CA GLY A 391 6.71 -21.93 10.73
C GLY A 391 7.53 -22.82 9.78
N THR A 392 7.31 -22.71 8.47
CA THR A 392 8.08 -23.43 7.43
C THR A 392 9.26 -22.63 6.88
N GLY A 393 9.48 -21.39 7.34
CA GLY A 393 10.52 -20.49 6.82
C GLY A 393 10.22 -19.93 5.42
N ASP A 394 8.95 -19.95 5.01
CA ASP A 394 8.44 -19.39 3.75
C ASP A 394 7.93 -17.94 3.89
N ALA A 395 7.83 -17.42 5.11
CA ALA A 395 7.55 -16.02 5.39
C ALA A 395 8.58 -15.42 6.37
N ARG A 396 8.85 -14.12 6.26
CA ARG A 396 9.69 -13.37 7.21
C ARG A 396 9.29 -11.89 7.28
N PRO A 397 9.66 -11.13 8.33
CA PRO A 397 9.52 -9.67 8.35
C PRO A 397 10.09 -9.03 7.08
N PHE A 398 9.40 -8.01 6.57
CA PHE A 398 9.85 -7.26 5.41
C PHE A 398 11.24 -6.65 5.67
N TYR A 399 12.15 -6.74 4.71
CA TYR A 399 13.56 -6.37 4.86
C TYR A 399 14.28 -7.05 6.04
N GLY A 400 13.78 -8.16 6.57
CA GLY A 400 14.40 -8.85 7.72
C GLY A 400 15.86 -9.23 7.48
N ALA A 401 16.24 -9.60 6.25
CA ALA A 401 17.61 -9.92 5.88
C ALA A 401 18.47 -8.71 5.47
N LEU A 402 17.84 -7.59 5.06
CA LEU A 402 18.54 -6.40 4.52
C LEU A 402 18.71 -5.29 5.55
N CYS A 403 17.69 -5.07 6.36
CA CYS A 403 17.67 -4.06 7.41
C CYS A 403 16.75 -4.50 8.55
N PRO A 404 17.22 -5.37 9.46
CA PRO A 404 16.44 -5.81 10.62
C PRO A 404 15.88 -4.65 11.44
N ARG A 405 16.66 -3.56 11.58
CA ARG A 405 16.26 -2.35 12.31
C ARG A 405 15.12 -1.57 11.64
N CYS A 406 14.95 -1.68 10.32
CA CYS A 406 13.98 -0.88 9.58
C CYS A 406 12.53 -1.29 9.84
N GLN A 407 12.28 -2.50 10.35
CA GLN A 407 10.94 -2.93 10.76
C GLN A 407 10.84 -3.27 12.26
N ALA A 408 11.96 -3.31 13.00
CA ALA A 408 12.00 -3.69 14.41
C ALA A 408 10.96 -2.98 15.30
N PRO A 409 10.68 -1.67 15.15
CA PRO A 409 9.71 -0.99 16.02
C PRO A 409 8.28 -1.49 15.88
N THR A 410 7.95 -2.21 14.80
CA THR A 410 6.67 -2.91 14.64
C THR A 410 6.43 -3.94 15.76
N GLY A 411 7.48 -4.49 16.38
CA GLY A 411 7.34 -5.42 17.52
C GLY A 411 6.81 -6.80 17.13
N TYR A 412 7.41 -7.44 16.11
CA TYR A 412 6.92 -8.71 15.56
C TYR A 412 6.75 -9.81 16.61
N GLU A 413 7.64 -9.97 17.58
CA GLU A 413 7.48 -10.98 18.64
C GLU A 413 6.16 -10.80 19.42
N ARG A 414 5.85 -9.55 19.80
CA ARG A 414 4.59 -9.20 20.45
C ARG A 414 3.39 -9.47 19.54
N TRP A 415 3.49 -9.17 18.24
CA TRP A 415 2.39 -9.42 17.31
C TRP A 415 2.17 -10.92 17.04
N TRP A 416 3.25 -11.71 17.00
CA TRP A 416 3.25 -13.16 16.79
C TRP A 416 2.53 -13.88 17.93
N ALA A 417 2.78 -13.44 19.16
CA ALA A 417 2.18 -14.00 20.37
C ALA A 417 0.67 -13.75 20.47
N LEU A 418 0.10 -12.81 19.70
CA LEU A 418 -1.34 -12.55 19.71
C LEU A 418 -2.09 -13.66 18.97
N PRO A 419 -3.15 -14.24 19.57
CA PRO A 419 -3.93 -15.28 18.91
C PRO A 419 -4.54 -14.76 17.60
N PRO A 420 -4.65 -15.61 16.56
CA PRO A 420 -5.36 -15.24 15.35
C PRO A 420 -6.76 -14.71 15.66
N THR A 421 -7.11 -13.58 15.05
CA THR A 421 -8.40 -12.92 15.20
C THR A 421 -9.08 -12.81 13.84
N PRO A 422 -10.40 -13.06 13.74
CA PRO A 422 -11.15 -12.80 12.51
C PRO A 422 -11.41 -11.30 12.30
N HIS A 423 -11.22 -10.48 13.33
CA HIS A 423 -11.57 -9.08 13.35
C HIS A 423 -10.33 -8.19 13.45
N LEU A 424 -10.32 -7.11 12.67
CA LEU A 424 -9.31 -6.08 12.78
C LEU A 424 -9.45 -5.31 14.10
N ARG A 425 -8.32 -5.09 14.78
CA ARG A 425 -8.24 -4.30 16.01
C ARG A 425 -6.90 -3.60 16.13
N VAL A 426 -6.83 -2.57 16.97
CA VAL A 426 -5.54 -2.03 17.42
C VAL A 426 -4.93 -3.02 18.43
N ALA A 427 -3.73 -3.49 18.13
CA ALA A 427 -2.99 -4.39 19.00
C ALA A 427 -2.30 -3.62 20.13
N TYR A 428 -1.57 -2.56 19.76
CA TYR A 428 -0.79 -1.73 20.66
C TYR A 428 -0.27 -0.47 19.93
N GLU A 429 0.16 0.54 20.69
CA GLU A 429 1.00 1.60 20.14
C GLU A 429 2.47 1.18 20.17
N ALA A 430 3.18 1.45 19.07
CA ALA A 430 4.61 1.28 18.98
C ALA A 430 5.33 2.63 19.10
N PRO A 431 6.38 2.75 19.94
CA PRO A 431 7.21 3.94 19.96
C PRO A 431 8.01 4.03 18.66
N TRP A 432 8.06 5.23 18.08
CA TRP A 432 8.91 5.47 16.92
C TRP A 432 10.39 5.33 17.29
N ARG A 433 11.19 4.71 16.40
CA ARG A 433 12.66 4.65 16.49
C ARG A 433 13.27 4.69 15.09
N ASP A 434 14.40 5.39 14.93
CA ASP A 434 15.15 5.38 13.67
C ASP A 434 15.84 4.00 13.45
N PRO A 435 15.84 3.45 12.22
CA PRO A 435 15.29 3.96 10.96
C PRO A 435 13.98 3.24 10.54
N TRP A 436 12.88 3.41 11.29
CA TRP A 436 11.63 2.69 10.99
C TRP A 436 11.04 3.04 9.62
N GLU A 437 10.58 2.03 8.90
CA GLU A 437 9.97 2.13 7.57
C GLU A 437 8.59 1.45 7.50
N PRO A 438 7.59 1.88 8.29
CA PRO A 438 6.30 1.21 8.38
C PRO A 438 5.45 1.38 7.12
N PHE A 439 4.57 0.41 6.86
CA PHE A 439 3.38 0.61 6.03
C PHE A 439 2.22 1.00 6.95
N TYR A 440 1.39 1.95 6.54
CA TYR A 440 0.32 2.45 7.38
C TYR A 440 -0.92 2.87 6.59
N VAL A 441 -2.06 2.85 7.29
CA VAL A 441 -3.27 3.59 6.94
C VAL A 441 -3.24 4.92 7.69
N GLY A 442 -3.41 6.04 6.98
CA GLY A 442 -3.48 7.37 7.60
C GLY A 442 -4.81 8.08 7.28
N PRO A 443 -5.19 9.09 8.07
CA PRO A 443 -6.27 9.99 7.69
C PRO A 443 -5.92 10.68 6.37
N ALA A 444 -6.90 10.86 5.49
CA ALA A 444 -6.68 11.47 4.18
C ALA A 444 -6.05 12.87 4.26
N HIS A 445 -6.36 13.60 5.34
CA HIS A 445 -5.88 14.95 5.60
C HIS A 445 -5.04 15.00 6.88
N GLY A 446 -4.16 16.00 6.97
CA GLY A 446 -3.29 16.22 8.13
C GLY A 446 -1.97 15.45 8.12
N VAL A 447 -1.86 14.35 7.35
CA VAL A 447 -0.59 13.65 7.12
C VAL A 447 0.36 14.54 6.31
N PRO A 448 1.60 14.80 6.77
CA PRO A 448 2.58 15.57 6.02
C PRO A 448 2.94 14.86 4.71
N PRO A 449 3.17 15.61 3.61
CA PRO A 449 3.57 15.01 2.33
C PRO A 449 4.98 14.41 2.44
N PHE A 450 5.24 13.39 1.63
CA PHE A 450 6.58 12.84 1.46
C PHE A 450 7.52 13.91 0.88
N ASP A 451 8.75 13.97 1.37
CA ASP A 451 9.75 14.89 0.82
C ASP A 451 10.22 14.40 -0.56
N GLU A 452 9.86 15.16 -1.61
CA GLU A 452 10.05 14.80 -3.02
C GLU A 452 11.53 14.83 -3.45
N ARG A 453 12.43 15.39 -2.63
CA ARG A 453 13.88 15.40 -2.90
C ARG A 453 14.49 14.01 -2.75
N PHE A 454 13.85 13.11 -2.00
CA PHE A 454 14.28 11.71 -1.90
C PHE A 454 13.84 10.95 -3.15
N LEU A 455 14.78 10.85 -4.07
CA LEU A 455 14.65 10.11 -5.31
C LEU A 455 15.26 8.71 -5.16
N GLN A 456 14.80 7.77 -5.98
CA GLN A 456 15.39 6.43 -6.09
C GLN A 456 15.29 5.62 -4.79
N TYR A 457 16.44 5.25 -4.22
CA TYR A 457 16.59 4.24 -3.19
C TYR A 457 17.14 4.83 -1.88
N GLY A 458 16.57 4.39 -0.76
CA GLY A 458 17.03 4.74 0.59
C GLY A 458 16.38 5.99 1.16
N PHE A 459 16.10 5.98 2.46
CA PHE A 459 15.53 7.10 3.24
C PHE A 459 14.16 7.65 2.79
N ASN A 460 13.57 7.15 1.69
CA ASN A 460 12.27 7.60 1.18
C ASN A 460 11.13 7.53 2.21
N ARG A 461 10.89 6.34 2.79
CA ARG A 461 9.83 6.12 3.79
C ARG A 461 10.32 6.30 5.23
N ILE A 462 11.62 6.14 5.47
CA ILE A 462 12.24 6.46 6.77
C ILE A 462 12.07 7.95 7.08
N SER A 463 12.29 8.84 6.09
CA SER A 463 12.04 10.28 6.25
C SER A 463 10.58 10.59 6.54
N GLN A 464 9.64 9.89 5.90
CA GLN A 464 8.21 10.03 6.19
C GLN A 464 7.87 9.64 7.64
N ALA A 465 8.33 8.49 8.11
CA ALA A 465 8.07 8.04 9.49
C ALA A 465 8.67 9.00 10.53
N CYS A 466 9.87 9.50 10.23
CA CYS A 466 10.57 10.53 10.99
C CYS A 466 9.75 11.83 11.08
N GLU A 467 9.23 12.34 9.96
CA GLU A 467 8.39 13.56 9.97
C GLU A 467 7.04 13.33 10.66
N LEU A 468 6.37 12.20 10.42
CA LEU A 468 5.16 11.82 11.14
C LEU A 468 5.36 11.88 12.66
N HIS A 469 6.44 11.28 13.15
CA HIS A 469 6.78 11.30 14.58
C HIS A 469 6.95 12.73 15.09
N VAL A 470 7.74 13.56 14.40
CA VAL A 470 8.00 14.95 14.78
C VAL A 470 6.72 15.81 14.69
N ALA A 471 5.83 15.53 13.74
CA ALA A 471 4.53 16.18 13.57
C ALA A 471 3.48 15.78 14.64
N GLY A 472 3.82 14.87 15.55
CA GLY A 472 2.95 14.48 16.67
C GLY A 472 2.14 13.21 16.43
N PHE A 473 2.31 12.52 15.29
CA PHE A 473 1.59 11.29 15.02
C PHE A 473 2.00 10.14 15.96
N ARG A 474 1.01 9.34 16.32
CA ARG A 474 1.11 8.09 17.07
C ARG A 474 0.99 6.91 16.12
N PHE A 475 1.62 5.80 16.45
CA PHE A 475 1.72 4.63 15.58
C PHE A 475 0.98 3.44 16.20
N ALA A 476 -0.27 3.24 15.79
CA ALA A 476 -1.11 2.14 16.28
C ALA A 476 -0.92 0.90 15.40
N VAL A 477 -0.26 -0.13 15.91
CA VAL A 477 -0.06 -1.39 15.19
C VAL A 477 -1.36 -2.18 15.16
N LEU A 478 -1.79 -2.59 13.96
CA LEU A 478 -3.01 -3.38 13.75
C LEU A 478 -2.74 -4.89 13.90
N ASP A 479 -3.72 -5.61 14.45
CA ASP A 479 -3.82 -7.07 14.44
C ASP A 479 -5.07 -7.48 13.66
N GLY A 480 -5.00 -8.62 12.96
CA GLY A 480 -6.01 -9.06 12.00
C GLY A 480 -5.79 -8.58 10.56
N ALA A 481 -4.83 -7.71 10.30
CA ALA A 481 -4.37 -7.37 8.94
C ALA A 481 -2.86 -7.15 8.88
N PHE A 482 -2.31 -7.32 7.67
CA PHE A 482 -0.90 -7.18 7.37
C PHE A 482 -0.70 -6.90 5.87
N VAL A 483 0.54 -6.64 5.48
CA VAL A 483 0.94 -6.49 4.07
C VAL A 483 2.05 -7.46 3.71
N VAL A 484 2.09 -7.87 2.45
CA VAL A 484 3.02 -8.89 1.95
C VAL A 484 3.68 -8.43 0.66
N HIS A 485 5.00 -8.52 0.62
CA HIS A 485 5.79 -8.50 -0.59
C HIS A 485 6.02 -9.93 -1.10
N ARG A 486 5.91 -10.13 -2.42
CA ARG A 486 6.17 -11.43 -3.05
C ARG A 486 7.64 -11.58 -3.42
N GLY A 487 8.26 -12.65 -2.94
CA GLY A 487 9.69 -12.89 -3.07
C GLY A 487 10.47 -12.25 -1.93
N PHE A 488 11.58 -12.90 -1.57
CA PHE A 488 12.51 -12.39 -0.58
C PHE A 488 13.39 -11.29 -1.19
N LYS A 489 13.58 -10.21 -0.46
CA LYS A 489 14.53 -9.15 -0.86
C LYS A 489 15.92 -9.57 -0.36
N GLU A 490 16.82 -9.85 -1.30
CA GLU A 490 18.16 -10.39 -1.03
C GLU A 490 19.26 -9.39 -1.42
N SER A 491 20.40 -9.40 -0.72
CA SER A 491 21.48 -8.42 -0.87
C SER A 491 22.15 -8.44 -2.26
N GLY A 492 22.29 -9.63 -2.86
CA GLY A 492 22.91 -9.82 -4.18
C GLY A 492 22.15 -9.20 -5.36
N GLY A 493 20.86 -8.92 -5.21
CA GLY A 493 20.04 -8.23 -6.23
C GLY A 493 19.88 -6.73 -5.99
N PHE A 494 20.54 -6.16 -4.96
CA PHE A 494 20.10 -4.90 -4.35
C PHE A 494 21.13 -3.76 -4.33
N HIS A 495 22.44 -3.99 -4.47
CA HIS A 495 23.43 -2.97 -4.07
C HIS A 495 24.43 -2.47 -5.13
N GLY A 496 24.72 -3.22 -6.20
CA GLY A 496 25.83 -2.89 -7.12
C GLY A 496 25.80 -1.50 -7.81
N GLY A 497 24.63 -0.85 -7.90
CA GLY A 497 24.49 0.51 -8.45
C GLY A 497 23.80 1.51 -7.52
N ARG A 498 23.48 1.12 -6.28
CA ARG A 498 22.59 1.89 -5.39
C ARG A 498 23.32 2.57 -4.24
N GLU A 499 24.61 2.30 -4.06
CA GLU A 499 25.41 2.93 -3.00
C GLU A 499 25.50 4.44 -3.17
N ALA A 500 25.69 4.94 -4.40
CA ALA A 500 25.72 6.37 -4.67
C ALA A 500 24.37 7.04 -4.37
N GLU A 501 23.26 6.41 -4.74
CA GLU A 501 21.90 6.87 -4.43
C GLU A 501 21.67 6.90 -2.92
N LEU A 502 21.97 5.80 -2.24
CA LEU A 502 21.84 5.66 -0.79
C LEU A 502 22.72 6.68 -0.06
N HIS A 503 23.95 6.91 -0.53
CA HIS A 503 24.87 7.88 0.03
C HIS A 503 24.33 9.32 -0.10
N ARG A 504 23.85 9.71 -1.29
CA ARG A 504 23.19 11.01 -1.50
C ARG A 504 21.98 11.17 -0.58
N ASN A 505 21.11 10.18 -0.51
CA ASN A 505 19.92 10.22 0.33
C ASN A 505 20.26 10.23 1.83
N ARG A 506 21.36 9.61 2.25
CA ARG A 506 21.85 9.71 3.63
C ARG A 506 22.29 11.14 3.98
N GLN A 507 22.99 11.82 3.06
CA GLN A 507 23.36 13.23 3.25
C GLN A 507 22.13 14.13 3.28
N LEU A 508 21.19 13.92 2.36
CA LEU A 508 19.92 14.64 2.32
C LEU A 508 19.14 14.44 3.63
N PHE A 509 19.09 13.21 4.15
CA PHE A 509 18.41 12.90 5.40
C PHE A 509 18.97 13.67 6.60
N ARG A 510 20.30 13.88 6.68
CA ARG A 510 20.90 14.72 7.73
C ARG A 510 20.40 16.16 7.68
N ARG A 511 20.28 16.74 6.48
CA ARG A 511 19.75 18.10 6.27
C ARG A 511 18.26 18.15 6.61
N PHE A 512 17.49 17.18 6.11
CA PHE A 512 16.07 17.03 6.39
C PHE A 512 15.78 17.02 7.90
N ARG A 513 16.54 16.25 8.70
CA ARG A 513 16.39 16.23 10.17
C ARG A 513 16.60 17.62 10.80
N ALA A 514 17.55 18.41 10.30
CA ALA A 514 17.76 19.78 10.78
C ALA A 514 16.60 20.71 10.37
N GLU A 515 16.11 20.59 9.14
CA GLU A 515 14.96 21.34 8.64
C GLU A 515 13.66 21.01 9.41
N LEU A 516 13.46 19.75 9.83
CA LEU A 516 12.32 19.35 10.65
C LEU A 516 12.28 20.11 11.99
N ARG A 517 13.44 20.39 12.61
CA ARG A 517 13.51 21.19 13.84
C ARG A 517 13.01 22.61 13.63
N GLN A 518 13.24 23.17 12.44
CA GLN A 518 12.77 24.50 12.06
C GLN A 518 11.29 24.49 11.68
N ARG A 519 10.83 23.45 10.98
CA ARG A 519 9.42 23.28 10.55
C ARG A 519 8.48 23.01 11.73
N TYR A 520 8.96 22.29 12.75
CA TYR A 520 8.21 21.90 13.94
C TYR A 520 8.87 22.41 15.24
N PRO A 521 9.00 23.74 15.43
CA PRO A 521 9.77 24.32 16.53
C PRO A 521 9.18 24.02 17.91
N ARG A 522 7.86 23.79 17.96
CA ARG A 522 7.11 23.47 19.19
C ARG A 522 7.02 21.98 19.48
N SER A 523 7.47 21.12 18.58
CA SER A 523 7.44 19.68 18.82
C SER A 523 8.48 19.33 19.90
N PRO A 524 8.15 18.51 20.91
CA PRO A 524 9.15 17.95 21.82
C PRO A 524 9.84 16.70 21.22
N ARG A 525 9.32 16.17 20.10
CA ARG A 525 9.77 14.92 19.50
C ARG A 525 10.91 15.14 18.52
N ARG A 526 11.86 14.23 18.48
CA ARG A 526 13.05 14.34 17.63
C ARG A 526 13.30 13.05 16.88
N CYS A 527 13.67 13.27 15.63
CA CYS A 527 14.46 12.40 14.81
C CYS A 527 15.74 13.22 14.59
#